data_AF-A0A8J7R5Z3-F1
#
_entry.id   AF-A0A8J7R5Z3-F1
#
_cell.length_a   1.000
_cell.length_b   1.000
_cell.length_c   1.000
_cell.angle_alpha   90.00
_cell.angle_beta   90.00
_cell.angle_gamma   90.00
#
_symmetry.space_group_name_H-M   'P 1'
#
loop_
_entity.id
_entity.type
_entity.pdbx_description
1 polymer ?
#
loop_
_entity_poly.entity_id
_entity_poly.type
_entity_poly.pdbx_seq_one_letter_code
_entity_poly.pdbx_strand_id
1 'polypeptide(L)'
;MSLNPVSFDRPLAHEPRLSAPYVPGKRDKRFWTDAECDIIRRYFPLGGAAACLLRLPDHRTPQGVYCQAKKLGVKIQGAPSARQRHRATPELDERIRDGWRQMDAGRKGAVAELADRLNIPRWWLTKRMTVLGLTLRHKKEPRWTAAEDALMREVPLHRPDLAARVFREHGFRRSPMAIVVRAKRLDLSRRASRPDLSATKAASILGVDSKYVTGRILTGELPARKT
;
A
#
# COMPACT_ATOMS: atom_id res chain seq x y z
N MET A 1 -13.98 10.91 -36.36
CA MET A 1 -13.17 11.77 -35.47
C MET A 1 -11.72 11.67 -35.94
N SER A 2 -11.35 12.44 -36.96
CA SER A 2 -9.96 12.50 -37.46
C SER A 2 -9.15 13.45 -36.58
N LEU A 3 -8.05 12.95 -36.01
CA LEU A 3 -7.11 13.79 -35.26
C LEU A 3 -6.23 14.54 -36.26
N ASN A 4 -6.27 15.87 -36.22
CA ASN A 4 -5.36 16.70 -37.01
C ASN A 4 -3.96 16.66 -36.38
N PRO A 5 -2.90 16.40 -37.16
CA PRO A 5 -1.53 16.48 -36.67
C PRO A 5 -1.17 17.94 -36.36
N VAL A 6 -0.62 18.17 -35.17
CA VAL A 6 -0.16 19.49 -34.72
C VAL A 6 1.22 19.75 -35.34
N SER A 7 1.34 20.81 -36.15
CA SER A 7 2.63 21.26 -36.71
C SER A 7 3.48 21.88 -35.60
N PHE A 8 4.74 21.42 -35.48
CA PHE A 8 5.73 21.92 -34.52
C PHE A 8 6.43 23.21 -35.00
N ASP A 9 6.11 23.70 -36.20
CA ASP A 9 6.76 24.89 -36.79
C ASP A 9 6.12 26.21 -36.32
N ARG A 10 4.96 26.16 -35.65
CA ARG A 10 4.42 27.36 -34.98
C ARG A 10 5.14 27.54 -33.64
N PRO A 11 5.83 28.67 -33.40
CA PRO A 11 6.27 28.98 -32.06
C PRO A 11 5.03 29.06 -31.17
N LEU A 12 4.94 28.19 -30.15
CA LEU A 12 3.91 28.35 -29.14
C LEU A 12 4.11 29.74 -28.53
N ALA A 13 3.11 30.60 -28.66
CA ALA A 13 3.11 31.87 -27.96
C ALA A 13 3.32 31.56 -26.47
N HIS A 14 4.34 32.16 -25.86
CA HIS A 14 4.63 31.96 -24.45
C HIS A 14 3.50 32.60 -23.65
N GLU A 15 2.47 31.80 -23.34
CA GLU A 15 1.39 32.24 -22.47
C GLU A 15 1.97 32.73 -21.14
N PRO A 16 1.41 33.82 -20.57
CA PRO A 16 1.86 34.32 -19.28
C PRO A 16 1.70 33.20 -18.24
N ARG A 17 2.75 32.97 -17.43
CA ARG A 17 2.69 31.96 -16.37
C ARG A 17 1.49 32.25 -15.48
N LEU A 18 0.55 31.31 -15.39
CA LEU A 18 -0.58 31.35 -14.46
C LEU A 18 -0.13 31.27 -12.99
N SER A 19 1.11 30.83 -12.73
CA SER A 19 1.70 30.84 -11.41
C SER A 19 2.32 32.20 -11.09
N ALA A 20 2.25 32.57 -9.81
CA ALA A 20 2.95 33.76 -9.30
C ALA A 20 4.42 33.75 -9.75
N PRO A 21 4.97 34.91 -10.18
CA PRO A 21 6.34 35.00 -10.67
C PRO A 21 7.33 34.49 -9.61
N TYR A 22 8.39 33.83 -10.07
CA TYR A 22 9.47 33.37 -9.21
C TYR A 22 10.07 34.57 -8.47
N VAL A 23 10.02 34.53 -7.14
CA VAL A 23 10.68 35.53 -6.28
C VAL A 23 12.08 35.00 -5.96
N PRO A 24 13.16 35.63 -6.44
CA PRO A 24 14.51 35.24 -6.09
C PRO A 24 14.70 35.19 -4.57
N GLY A 25 15.30 34.12 -4.07
CA GLY A 25 15.57 33.93 -2.63
C GLY A 25 14.44 33.31 -1.79
N LYS A 26 13.19 33.25 -2.28
CA LYS A 26 12.10 32.58 -1.57
C LYS A 26 12.15 31.07 -1.79
N ARG A 27 12.77 30.32 -0.87
CA ARG A 27 12.76 28.85 -0.87
C ARG A 27 11.51 28.34 -0.16
N ASP A 28 10.73 27.47 -0.82
CA ASP A 28 9.62 26.76 -0.19
C ASP A 28 10.16 25.86 0.94
N LYS A 29 9.47 25.84 2.09
CA LYS A 29 9.78 24.97 3.25
C LYS A 29 9.89 23.50 2.87
N ARG A 30 9.30 23.08 1.74
CA ARG A 30 9.45 21.74 1.17
C ARG A 30 10.89 21.39 0.79
N PHE A 31 11.69 22.35 0.34
CA PHE A 31 13.07 22.11 -0.09
C PHE A 31 14.00 21.93 1.10
N TRP A 32 14.95 21.01 0.96
CA TRP A 32 15.99 20.78 1.96
C TRP A 32 17.03 21.90 1.90
N THR A 33 17.31 22.48 3.05
CA THR A 33 18.39 23.45 3.23
C THR A 33 19.71 22.74 3.49
N ASP A 34 20.82 23.45 3.30
CA ASP A 34 22.16 22.90 3.55
C ASP A 34 22.34 22.55 5.02
N ALA A 35 21.83 23.39 5.94
CA ALA A 35 21.83 23.13 7.38
C ALA A 35 21.09 21.82 7.74
N GLU A 36 19.93 21.57 7.14
CA GLU A 36 19.20 20.31 7.36
C GLU A 36 19.94 19.11 6.76
N CYS A 37 20.63 19.29 5.62
CA CYS A 37 21.46 18.25 5.03
C CYS A 37 22.66 17.91 5.91
N ASP A 38 23.26 18.89 6.58
CA ASP A 38 24.37 18.69 7.52
C ASP A 38 23.94 17.95 8.78
N ILE A 39 22.73 18.24 9.29
CA ILE A 39 22.12 17.46 10.37
C ILE A 39 21.96 16.00 9.95
N ILE A 40 21.50 15.74 8.72
CA ILE A 40 21.38 14.36 8.21
C ILE A 40 22.76 13.71 8.10
N ARG A 41 23.77 14.39 7.57
CA ARG A 41 25.15 13.85 7.46
C ARG A 41 25.74 13.45 8.81
N ARG A 42 25.52 14.25 9.86
CA ARG A 42 26.06 13.98 11.20
C ARG A 42 25.29 12.92 11.97
N TYR A 43 23.96 13.01 12.01
CA TYR A 43 23.15 12.25 12.96
C TYR A 43 22.50 11.01 12.37
N PHE A 44 22.27 10.97 11.06
CA PHE A 44 21.69 9.80 10.40
C PHE A 44 22.56 8.54 10.54
N PRO A 45 23.91 8.62 10.47
CA PRO A 45 24.76 7.46 10.69
C PRO A 45 24.64 6.85 12.09
N LEU A 46 24.37 7.67 13.12
CA LEU A 46 24.40 7.24 14.53
C LEU A 46 23.07 6.63 15.00
N GLY A 47 21.94 7.13 14.51
CA GLY A 47 20.61 6.70 15.01
C GLY A 47 19.49 6.77 13.97
N GLY A 48 19.85 6.82 12.68
CA GLY A 48 18.89 6.86 11.58
C GLY A 48 17.98 8.09 11.61
N ALA A 49 16.76 7.92 11.09
CA ALA A 49 15.82 9.04 10.97
C ALA A 49 15.38 9.62 12.33
N ALA A 50 15.30 8.80 13.38
CA ALA A 50 14.89 9.25 14.72
C ALA A 50 15.89 10.27 15.30
N ALA A 51 17.19 10.02 15.17
CA ALA A 51 18.23 10.93 15.66
C ALA A 51 18.24 12.28 14.92
N CYS A 52 17.89 12.28 13.63
CA CYS A 52 17.76 13.51 12.84
C CYS A 52 16.51 14.30 13.22
N LEU A 53 15.37 13.64 13.43
CA LEU A 53 14.09 14.32 13.70
C LEU A 53 14.09 15.13 15.00
N LEU A 54 14.89 14.73 16.00
CA LEU A 54 15.09 15.50 17.23
C LEU A 54 15.76 16.87 17.00
N ARG A 55 16.36 17.08 15.82
CA ARG A 55 17.16 18.27 15.48
C ARG A 55 16.69 18.98 14.22
N LEU A 56 15.80 18.33 13.47
CA LEU A 56 15.18 18.90 12.27
C LEU A 56 13.92 19.67 12.66
N PRO A 57 13.49 20.64 11.84
CA PRO A 57 12.23 21.32 12.06
C PRO A 57 11.01 20.38 12.02
N ASP A 58 9.97 20.69 12.78
CA ASP A 58 8.77 19.85 12.97
C ASP A 58 8.01 19.45 11.70
N HIS A 59 8.19 20.20 10.60
CA HIS A 59 7.56 19.89 9.32
C HIS A 59 8.25 18.74 8.56
N ARG A 60 9.40 18.23 9.05
CA ARG A 60 10.11 17.10 8.45
C ARG A 60 9.58 15.78 8.97
N THR A 61 9.43 14.82 8.06
CA THR A 61 8.92 13.48 8.36
C THR A 61 10.05 12.44 8.31
N PRO A 62 9.92 11.30 9.03
CA PRO A 62 10.91 10.23 8.98
C PRO A 62 11.19 9.75 7.55
N GLN A 63 10.15 9.62 6.73
CA GLN A 63 10.27 9.24 5.33
C GLN A 63 11.07 10.27 4.51
N GLY A 64 10.83 11.57 4.75
CA GLY A 64 11.61 12.64 4.12
C GLY A 64 13.10 12.51 4.44
N VAL A 65 13.44 12.24 5.70
CA VAL A 65 14.83 12.03 6.14
C VAL A 65 15.46 10.83 5.44
N TYR A 66 14.77 9.69 5.35
CA TYR A 66 15.28 8.52 4.62
C TYR A 66 15.54 8.82 3.13
N CYS A 67 14.60 9.51 2.47
CA CYS A 67 14.77 9.90 1.07
C CYS A 67 15.96 10.84 0.89
N GLN A 68 16.15 11.80 1.80
CA GLN A 68 17.24 12.76 1.73
C GLN A 68 18.60 12.12 2.08
N ALA A 69 18.67 11.29 3.12
CA ALA A 69 19.87 10.52 3.44
C ALA A 69 20.31 9.64 2.27
N LYS A 70 19.37 9.00 1.58
CA LYS A 70 19.64 8.24 0.35
C LYS A 70 20.22 9.14 -0.76
N LYS A 71 19.67 10.33 -0.98
CA LYS A 71 20.20 11.30 -1.96
C LYS A 71 21.61 11.78 -1.59
N LEU A 72 21.88 11.97 -0.30
CA LEU A 72 23.17 12.37 0.23
C LEU A 72 24.18 11.21 0.33
N GLY A 73 23.78 9.98 0.03
CA GLY A 73 24.63 8.79 0.13
C GLY A 73 24.95 8.35 1.56
N VAL A 74 24.25 8.89 2.57
CA VAL A 74 24.51 8.62 3.99
C VAL A 74 23.79 7.34 4.41
N LYS A 75 24.52 6.45 5.08
CA LYS A 75 24.01 5.17 5.62
C LYS A 75 24.17 5.14 7.14
N ILE A 76 23.31 4.36 7.79
CA ILE A 76 23.44 4.06 9.23
C ILE A 76 24.75 3.26 9.43
N GLN A 77 25.54 3.62 10.44
CA GLN A 77 26.73 2.89 10.86
C GLN A 77 26.32 1.52 11.38
N GLY A 78 27.01 0.47 10.94
CA GLY A 78 26.64 -0.91 11.27
C GLY A 78 25.42 -1.43 10.51
N ALA A 79 24.83 -0.66 9.58
CA ALA A 79 23.83 -1.23 8.68
C ALA A 79 24.49 -2.34 7.85
N PRO A 80 23.87 -3.53 7.75
CA PRO A 80 24.44 -4.63 6.98
C PRO A 80 24.70 -4.18 5.54
N SER A 81 25.97 -4.26 5.12
CA SER A 81 26.48 -3.72 3.85
C SER A 81 25.76 -4.31 2.62
N ALA A 82 25.22 -5.52 2.75
CA ALA A 82 24.42 -6.18 1.74
C ALA A 82 23.24 -6.93 2.37
N ARG A 83 22.11 -6.97 1.65
CA ARG A 83 21.07 -7.98 1.91
C ARG A 83 21.72 -9.34 1.68
N GLN A 84 21.98 -10.09 2.75
CA GLN A 84 22.48 -11.46 2.63
C GLN A 84 21.46 -12.28 1.84
N ARG A 85 21.90 -12.88 0.72
CA ARG A 85 21.06 -13.78 -0.05
C ARG A 85 21.03 -15.12 0.70
N HIS A 86 19.87 -15.49 1.24
CA HIS A 86 19.66 -16.83 1.77
C HIS A 86 19.73 -17.84 0.62
N ARG A 87 20.81 -18.63 0.59
CA ARG A 87 21.03 -19.68 -0.41
C ARG A 87 20.29 -20.94 0.02
N ALA A 88 19.65 -21.60 -0.93
CA ALA A 88 19.08 -22.93 -0.72
C ALA A 88 20.19 -23.96 -0.98
N THR A 89 20.59 -24.70 0.06
CA THR A 89 21.48 -25.86 -0.09
C THR A 89 20.66 -27.14 0.13
N PRO A 90 21.07 -28.28 -0.47
CA PRO A 90 20.36 -29.55 -0.31
C PRO A 90 20.21 -29.98 1.16
N GLU A 91 21.23 -29.74 1.98
CA GLU A 91 21.24 -30.10 3.42
C GLU A 91 20.21 -29.27 4.19
N LEU A 92 20.07 -27.99 3.83
CA LEU A 92 19.08 -27.12 4.42
C LEU A 92 17.66 -27.53 4.02
N ASP A 93 17.46 -27.96 2.77
CA ASP A 93 16.17 -28.46 2.34
C ASP A 93 15.75 -29.72 3.10
N GLU A 94 16.69 -30.63 3.38
CA GLU A 94 16.41 -31.83 4.16
C GLU A 94 16.05 -31.48 5.61
N ARG A 95 16.80 -30.56 6.23
CA ARG A 95 16.45 -30.01 7.55
C ARG A 95 15.07 -29.38 7.58
N ILE A 96 14.66 -28.69 6.50
CA ILE A 96 13.31 -28.12 6.37
C ILE A 96 12.27 -29.24 6.27
N ARG A 97 12.51 -30.29 5.47
CA ARG A 97 11.59 -31.43 5.34
C ARG A 97 11.42 -32.16 6.68
N ASP A 98 12.51 -32.47 7.37
CA ASP A 98 12.49 -33.20 8.63
C ASP A 98 11.84 -32.37 9.74
N GLY A 99 12.23 -31.09 9.85
CA GLY A 99 11.61 -30.17 10.80
C GLY A 99 10.12 -29.99 10.54
N TRP A 100 9.69 -30.00 9.27
CA TRP A 100 8.26 -29.94 8.93
C TRP A 100 7.51 -31.23 9.22
N ARG A 101 8.10 -32.42 8.99
CA ARG A 101 7.49 -33.72 9.31
C ARG A 101 7.24 -33.90 10.80
N GLN A 102 8.12 -33.37 11.64
CA GLN A 102 8.00 -33.45 13.10
C GLN A 102 7.00 -32.44 13.68
N MET A 103 6.48 -31.52 12.86
CA MET A 103 5.56 -30.48 13.28
C MET A 103 4.14 -30.75 12.80
N ASP A 104 3.17 -30.27 13.57
CA ASP A 104 1.78 -30.21 13.11
C ASP A 104 1.64 -29.12 12.03
N ALA A 105 1.64 -29.56 10.76
CA ALA A 105 1.50 -28.72 9.58
C ALA A 105 0.19 -27.90 9.54
N GLY A 106 -0.84 -28.31 10.30
CA GLY A 106 -2.12 -27.62 10.42
C GLY A 106 -2.13 -26.50 11.46
N ARG A 107 -1.14 -26.47 12.36
CA ARG A 107 -1.10 -25.51 13.48
C ARG A 107 -0.78 -24.11 12.99
N LYS A 108 -1.61 -23.14 13.38
CA LYS A 108 -1.35 -21.71 13.12
C LYS A 108 0.00 -21.32 13.74
N GLY A 109 0.92 -20.84 12.91
CA GLY A 109 2.24 -20.41 13.35
C GLY A 109 3.35 -21.45 13.23
N ALA A 110 3.08 -22.68 12.77
CA ALA A 110 4.11 -23.71 12.58
C ALA A 110 5.27 -23.23 11.68
N VAL A 111 4.97 -22.49 10.61
CA VAL A 111 6.00 -21.93 9.72
C VAL A 111 6.86 -20.86 10.42
N ALA A 112 6.30 -20.10 11.35
CA ALA A 112 7.05 -19.10 12.10
C ALA A 112 7.99 -19.78 13.11
N GLU A 113 7.48 -20.76 13.84
CA GLU A 113 8.30 -21.54 14.77
C GLU A 113 9.43 -22.30 14.05
N LEU A 114 9.17 -22.90 12.89
CA LEU A 114 10.22 -23.55 12.09
C LEU A 114 11.27 -22.55 11.60
N ALA A 115 10.83 -21.34 11.24
CA ALA A 115 11.73 -20.26 10.83
C ALA A 115 12.67 -19.84 11.98
N ASP A 116 12.12 -19.72 13.19
CA ASP A 116 12.89 -19.37 14.39
C ASP A 116 13.88 -20.48 14.75
N ARG A 117 13.46 -21.75 14.74
CA ARG A 117 14.33 -22.92 15.00
C ARG A 117 15.48 -23.04 14.01
N LEU A 118 15.24 -22.72 12.74
CA LEU A 118 16.27 -22.79 11.70
C LEU A 118 17.10 -21.50 11.59
N ASN A 119 16.75 -20.45 12.34
CA ASN A 119 17.33 -19.11 12.26
C ASN A 119 17.32 -18.53 10.84
N ILE A 120 16.17 -18.66 10.17
CA ILE A 120 15.97 -18.23 8.78
C ILE A 120 14.75 -17.32 8.70
N PRO A 121 14.74 -16.26 7.88
CA PRO A 121 13.57 -15.41 7.77
C PRO A 121 12.34 -16.17 7.27
N ARG A 122 11.22 -16.03 7.99
CA ARG A 122 9.93 -16.67 7.69
C ARG A 122 9.49 -16.53 6.24
N TRP A 123 9.68 -15.35 5.65
CA TRP A 123 9.30 -15.09 4.25
C TRP A 123 10.08 -15.96 3.26
N TRP A 124 11.37 -16.21 3.53
CA TRP A 124 12.23 -17.02 2.67
C TRP A 124 11.85 -18.50 2.83
N LEU A 125 11.67 -18.95 4.07
CA LEU A 125 11.23 -20.31 4.37
C LEU A 125 9.89 -20.63 3.71
N THR A 126 8.89 -19.74 3.83
CA THR A 126 7.57 -19.91 3.20
C THR A 126 7.69 -20.11 1.68
N LYS A 127 8.55 -19.31 1.03
CA LYS A 127 8.79 -19.44 -0.41
C LYS A 127 9.49 -20.77 -0.73
N ARG A 128 10.48 -21.18 0.07
CA ARG A 128 11.21 -22.43 -0.14
C ARG A 128 10.32 -23.65 0.06
N MET A 129 9.52 -23.69 1.13
CA MET A 129 8.56 -24.77 1.39
C MET A 129 7.52 -24.93 0.27
N THR A 130 7.11 -23.83 -0.36
CA THR A 130 6.24 -23.88 -1.55
C THR A 130 6.94 -24.56 -2.74
N VAL A 131 8.23 -24.28 -2.94
CA VAL A 131 9.05 -24.92 -3.99
C VAL A 131 9.29 -26.40 -3.67
N LEU A 132 9.49 -26.75 -2.40
CA LEU A 132 9.67 -28.12 -1.93
C LEU A 132 8.35 -28.92 -1.89
N GLY A 133 7.20 -28.31 -2.20
CA GLY A 133 5.89 -28.96 -2.18
C GLY A 133 5.32 -29.22 -0.78
N LEU A 134 5.95 -28.72 0.27
CA LEU A 134 5.54 -28.93 1.67
C LEU A 134 4.30 -28.10 2.06
N THR A 135 4.11 -26.97 1.39
CA THR A 135 2.95 -26.08 1.60
C THR A 135 2.30 -25.77 0.27
N LEU A 136 0.97 -25.74 0.23
CA LEU A 136 0.23 -25.36 -0.96
C LEU A 136 0.42 -23.88 -1.26
N ARG A 137 0.78 -23.57 -2.51
CA ARG A 137 0.75 -22.19 -3.02
C ARG A 137 -0.69 -21.69 -2.96
N HIS A 138 -0.90 -20.52 -2.37
CA HIS A 138 -2.18 -19.83 -2.46
C HIS A 138 -2.55 -19.60 -3.93
N LYS A 139 -3.66 -20.21 -4.38
CA LYS A 139 -4.20 -20.01 -5.74
C LYS A 139 -4.93 -18.68 -5.76
N LYS A 140 -4.53 -17.79 -6.68
CA LYS A 140 -5.24 -16.51 -6.88
C LYS A 140 -6.67 -16.79 -7.33
N GLU A 141 -7.64 -16.16 -6.69
CA GLU A 141 -9.04 -16.28 -7.11
C GLU A 141 -9.22 -15.87 -8.58
N PRO A 142 -10.13 -16.52 -9.33
CA PRO A 142 -10.48 -16.12 -10.69
C PRO A 142 -10.95 -14.66 -10.76
N ARG A 143 -10.88 -14.05 -11.95
CA ARG A 143 -11.47 -12.71 -12.16
C ARG A 143 -12.99 -12.76 -11.95
N TRP A 144 -13.57 -11.64 -11.54
CA TRP A 144 -15.02 -11.49 -11.41
C TRP A 144 -15.67 -11.42 -12.80
N THR A 145 -16.81 -12.10 -12.97
CA THR A 145 -17.58 -12.11 -14.22
C THR A 145 -18.78 -11.17 -14.14
N ALA A 146 -19.33 -10.79 -15.30
CA ALA A 146 -20.54 -9.96 -15.35
C ALA A 146 -21.77 -10.66 -14.73
N ALA A 147 -21.86 -11.99 -14.86
CA ALA A 147 -22.91 -12.79 -14.24
C ALA A 147 -22.81 -12.76 -12.70
N GLU A 148 -21.59 -12.83 -12.16
CA GLU A 148 -21.36 -12.70 -10.72
C GLU A 148 -21.73 -11.30 -10.21
N ASP A 149 -21.43 -10.25 -10.97
CA ASP A 149 -21.81 -8.88 -10.63
C ASP A 149 -23.33 -8.68 -10.70
N ALA A 150 -24.02 -9.34 -11.64
CA ALA A 150 -25.48 -9.35 -11.74
C ALA A 150 -26.10 -10.00 -10.49
N LEU A 151 -25.67 -11.23 -10.18
CA LEU A 151 -26.11 -11.96 -8.98
C LEU A 151 -25.85 -11.16 -7.69
N MET A 152 -24.74 -10.42 -7.63
CA MET A 152 -24.40 -9.60 -6.47
C MET A 152 -25.45 -8.52 -6.14
N ARG A 153 -26.22 -8.05 -7.13
CA ARG A 153 -27.27 -7.03 -6.92
C ARG A 153 -28.53 -7.61 -6.27
N GLU A 154 -28.77 -8.91 -6.44
CA GLU A 154 -29.99 -9.59 -6.01
C GLU A 154 -29.81 -10.29 -4.65
N VAL A 155 -28.57 -10.63 -4.30
CA VAL A 155 -28.25 -11.42 -3.11
C VAL A 155 -28.22 -10.57 -1.83
N PRO A 156 -28.65 -11.08 -0.66
CA PRO A 156 -28.59 -10.37 0.62
C PRO A 156 -27.14 -10.15 1.13
N LEU A 157 -26.47 -9.09 0.67
CA LEU A 157 -25.07 -8.76 1.00
C LEU A 157 -24.80 -8.43 2.47
N HIS A 158 -25.85 -8.19 3.27
CA HIS A 158 -25.73 -7.93 4.70
C HIS A 158 -25.36 -9.19 5.52
N ARG A 159 -25.59 -10.38 4.95
CA ARG A 159 -25.19 -11.68 5.52
C ARG A 159 -24.21 -12.36 4.56
N PRO A 160 -22.90 -12.12 4.69
CA PRO A 160 -21.92 -12.52 3.69
C PRO A 160 -21.79 -14.05 3.56
N ASP A 161 -22.04 -14.81 4.62
CA ASP A 161 -22.03 -16.28 4.57
C ASP A 161 -23.19 -16.85 3.78
N LEU A 162 -24.38 -16.25 3.91
CA LEU A 162 -25.54 -16.61 3.08
C LEU A 162 -25.31 -16.21 1.63
N ALA A 163 -24.75 -15.03 1.40
CA ALA A 163 -24.38 -14.59 0.07
C ALA A 163 -23.39 -15.57 -0.59
N ALA A 164 -22.37 -16.03 0.14
CA ALA A 164 -21.43 -17.03 -0.35
C ALA A 164 -22.10 -18.39 -0.63
N ARG A 165 -23.14 -18.77 0.13
CA ARG A 165 -23.94 -19.96 -0.15
C ARG A 165 -24.73 -19.82 -1.46
N VAL A 166 -25.42 -18.71 -1.66
CA VAL A 166 -26.16 -18.43 -2.91
C VAL A 166 -25.21 -18.40 -4.11
N PHE A 167 -24.07 -17.73 -4.00
CA PHE A 167 -23.04 -17.75 -5.04
C PHE A 167 -22.62 -19.19 -5.40
N ARG A 168 -22.45 -20.06 -4.40
CA ARG A 168 -22.10 -21.47 -4.62
C ARG A 168 -23.21 -22.26 -5.32
N GLU A 169 -24.48 -22.01 -4.97
CA GLU A 169 -25.65 -22.60 -5.64
C GLU A 169 -25.72 -22.21 -7.12
N HIS A 170 -25.33 -20.98 -7.46
CA HIS A 170 -25.19 -20.51 -8.83
C HIS A 170 -23.86 -20.92 -9.52
N GLY A 171 -23.08 -21.82 -8.91
CA GLY A 171 -21.82 -22.33 -9.48
C GLY A 171 -20.58 -21.46 -9.25
N PHE A 172 -20.71 -20.33 -8.55
CA PHE A 172 -19.61 -19.41 -8.26
C PHE A 172 -19.02 -19.66 -6.87
N ARG A 173 -17.76 -20.13 -6.82
CA ARG A 173 -17.04 -20.36 -5.56
C ARG A 173 -16.32 -19.09 -5.10
N ARG A 174 -17.02 -18.23 -4.36
CA ARG A 174 -16.47 -17.00 -3.77
C ARG A 174 -16.50 -17.05 -2.24
N SER A 175 -15.45 -16.52 -1.61
CA SER A 175 -15.42 -16.38 -0.15
C SER A 175 -16.37 -15.26 0.30
N PRO A 176 -16.94 -15.33 1.52
CA PRO A 176 -17.76 -14.25 2.09
C PRO A 176 -17.06 -12.88 2.04
N MET A 177 -15.76 -12.86 2.34
CA MET A 177 -14.95 -11.64 2.29
C MET A 177 -14.74 -11.12 0.86
N ALA A 178 -14.52 -12.00 -0.12
CA ALA A 178 -14.39 -11.61 -1.52
C ALA A 178 -15.67 -10.93 -2.02
N ILE A 179 -16.84 -11.48 -1.66
CA ILE A 179 -18.15 -10.89 -1.97
C ILE A 179 -18.29 -9.50 -1.34
N VAL A 180 -17.95 -9.34 -0.06
CA VAL A 180 -18.00 -8.04 0.62
C VAL A 180 -17.09 -7.01 -0.06
N VAL A 181 -15.86 -7.39 -0.40
CA VAL A 181 -14.90 -6.48 -1.08
C VAL A 181 -15.40 -6.12 -2.47
N ARG A 182 -15.93 -7.07 -3.23
CA ARG A 182 -16.49 -6.80 -4.56
C ARG A 182 -17.74 -5.91 -4.48
N ALA A 183 -18.64 -6.18 -3.54
CA ALA A 183 -19.84 -5.37 -3.29
C ALA A 183 -19.50 -3.91 -2.99
N LYS A 184 -18.44 -3.65 -2.20
CA LYS A 184 -17.94 -2.29 -1.95
C LYS A 184 -17.44 -1.62 -3.22
N ARG A 185 -16.80 -2.36 -4.13
CA ARG A 185 -16.28 -1.84 -5.41
C ARG A 185 -17.38 -1.59 -6.45
N LEU A 186 -18.50 -2.30 -6.34
CA LEU A 186 -19.70 -2.10 -7.15
C LEU A 186 -20.67 -1.09 -6.53
N ASP A 187 -20.31 -0.46 -5.41
CA ASP A 187 -21.19 0.46 -4.67
C ASP A 187 -22.54 -0.18 -4.23
N LEU A 188 -22.56 -1.50 -3.96
CA LEU A 188 -23.75 -2.24 -3.52
C LEU A 188 -23.84 -2.43 -1.99
N SER A 189 -22.85 -1.94 -1.25
CA SER A 189 -22.85 -2.05 0.21
C SER A 189 -23.88 -1.11 0.85
N ARG A 190 -24.39 -1.45 2.06
CA ARG A 190 -25.29 -0.57 2.84
C ARG A 190 -24.79 0.87 3.01
N ARG A 191 -23.47 1.09 2.96
CA ARG A 191 -22.89 2.45 3.03
C ARG A 191 -23.03 3.20 1.71
N ALA A 192 -22.97 2.49 0.58
CA ALA A 192 -23.07 3.08 -0.74
C ALA A 192 -24.53 3.40 -1.13
N SER A 193 -25.51 2.69 -0.55
CA SER A 193 -26.94 2.97 -0.72
C SER A 193 -27.47 4.08 0.19
N ARG A 194 -26.64 4.65 1.07
CA ARG A 194 -27.05 5.81 1.89
C ARG A 194 -27.02 7.08 1.04
N PRO A 195 -27.93 8.03 1.28
CA PRO A 195 -27.87 9.35 0.64
C PRO A 195 -26.62 10.13 1.06
N ASP A 196 -26.08 9.83 2.25
CA ASP A 196 -24.88 10.48 2.78
C ASP A 196 -23.62 10.00 2.06
N LEU A 197 -22.81 10.94 1.57
CA LEU A 197 -21.53 10.65 0.95
C LEU A 197 -20.39 10.66 1.98
N SER A 198 -19.43 9.74 1.84
CA SER A 198 -18.17 9.86 2.55
C SER A 198 -17.34 11.02 1.98
N ALA A 199 -16.47 11.63 2.79
CA ALA A 199 -15.61 12.72 2.33
C ALA A 199 -14.79 12.35 1.07
N THR A 200 -14.33 11.09 0.99
CA THR A 200 -13.61 10.58 -0.18
C THR A 200 -14.51 10.43 -1.41
N LYS A 201 -15.75 9.94 -1.25
CA LYS A 201 -16.71 9.81 -2.36
C LYS A 201 -17.13 11.18 -2.87
N ALA A 202 -17.44 12.12 -1.96
CA ALA A 202 -17.74 13.50 -2.29
C ALA A 202 -16.57 14.17 -3.03
N ALA A 203 -15.34 13.99 -2.55
CA ALA A 203 -14.14 14.51 -3.23
C ALA A 203 -13.99 13.96 -4.64
N SER A 204 -14.20 12.65 -4.82
CA SER A 204 -14.15 12.01 -6.14
C SER A 204 -15.23 12.52 -7.10
N ILE A 205 -16.45 12.78 -6.61
CA ILE A 205 -17.55 13.31 -7.43
C ILE A 205 -17.29 14.77 -7.82
N LEU A 206 -16.78 15.57 -6.88
CA LEU A 206 -16.46 16.98 -7.09
C LEU A 206 -15.15 17.19 -7.88
N GLY A 207 -14.36 16.14 -8.13
CA GLY A 207 -13.08 16.23 -8.82
C GLY A 207 -11.99 16.95 -8.00
N VAL A 208 -12.10 16.93 -6.67
CA VAL A 208 -11.19 17.63 -5.75
C VAL A 208 -10.45 16.64 -4.84
N ASP A 209 -9.40 17.11 -4.17
CA ASP A 209 -8.65 16.29 -3.23
C ASP A 209 -9.48 15.95 -1.97
N SER A 210 -9.32 14.75 -1.44
CA SER A 210 -10.03 14.31 -0.23
C SER A 210 -9.78 15.19 1.01
N LYS A 211 -8.60 15.82 1.10
CA LYS A 211 -8.25 16.75 2.18
C LYS A 211 -8.98 18.06 2.06
N TYR A 212 -9.31 18.50 0.84
CA TYR A 212 -10.09 19.72 0.61
C TYR A 212 -11.51 19.58 1.17
N VAL A 213 -12.16 18.44 0.91
CA VAL A 213 -13.48 18.14 1.50
C VAL A 213 -13.40 17.97 3.00
N THR A 214 -12.40 17.22 3.49
CA THR A 214 -12.21 17.00 4.94
C THR A 214 -11.93 18.30 5.68
N GLY A 215 -11.16 19.21 5.09
CA GLY A 215 -10.88 20.54 5.65
C GLY A 215 -12.17 21.33 5.86
N ARG A 216 -13.09 21.32 4.90
CA ARG A 216 -14.39 22.00 5.03
C ARG A 216 -15.34 21.37 6.04
N ILE A 217 -15.26 20.06 6.22
CA ILE A 217 -15.99 19.39 7.29
C ILE A 217 -15.47 19.87 8.65
N LEU A 218 -14.14 20.01 8.79
CA LEU A 218 -13.52 20.48 10.03
C LEU A 218 -13.78 21.97 10.30
N THR A 219 -13.88 22.81 9.27
CA THR A 219 -14.25 24.23 9.43
C THR A 219 -15.75 24.46 9.61
N GLY A 220 -16.58 23.42 9.48
CA GLY A 220 -18.04 23.50 9.60
C GLY A 220 -18.77 24.00 8.35
N GLU A 221 -18.05 24.29 7.26
CA GLU A 221 -18.62 24.70 5.97
C GLU A 221 -19.42 23.57 5.29
N LEU A 222 -19.07 22.30 5.58
CA LEU A 222 -19.80 21.13 5.11
C LEU A 222 -20.37 20.35 6.30
N PRO A 223 -21.71 20.17 6.39
CA PRO A 223 -22.30 19.38 7.45
C PRO A 223 -21.92 17.91 7.27
N ALA A 224 -21.33 17.31 8.30
CA ALA A 224 -21.04 15.88 8.34
C ALA A 224 -21.53 15.27 9.65
N ARG A 225 -22.16 14.09 9.58
CA ARG A 225 -22.54 13.31 10.75
C ARG A 225 -21.53 12.19 10.96
N LYS A 226 -21.04 12.04 12.19
CA LYS A 226 -20.17 10.92 12.57
C LYS A 226 -21.05 9.66 12.70
N THR A 227 -20.97 8.78 11.71
CA THR A 227 -21.62 7.45 11.71
C THR A 227 -20.74 6.38 12.30
#